data_AF-A0A0G2JAA0-F1
#
_entry.id   AF-A0A0G2JAA0-F1
#
_cell.length_a   1.000
_cell.length_b   1.000
_cell.length_c   1.000
_cell.angle_alpha   90.00
_cell.angle_beta   90.00
_cell.angle_gamma   90.00
#
_symmetry.space_group_name_H-M   'P 1'
#
loop_
_entity.id
_entity.type
_entity.pdbx_description
1 polymer ?
#
loop_
_entity_poly.entity_id
_entity_poly.type
_entity_poly.pdbx_seq_one_letter_code
_entity_poly.pdbx_strand_id
1 'polypeptide(L)' 'VYTGPAAPNRYGIRPGHRWDGVDRGNGFEQQWFEARNKIKMREGLEYAWAMDE' A
#
# COMPACT_ATOMS: atom_id res chain seq x y z
N VAL A 1 -3.40 -19.40 9.57
CA VAL A 1 -2.94 -18.13 8.97
C VAL A 1 -1.87 -17.56 9.89
N TYR A 2 -0.84 -16.90 9.36
CA TYR A 2 0.18 -16.28 10.20
C TYR A 2 -0.44 -15.25 11.16
N THR A 3 0.02 -15.21 12.41
CA THR A 3 -0.55 -14.39 13.49
C THR A 3 0.22 -13.10 13.75
N GLY A 4 1.44 -12.97 13.22
CA GLY A 4 2.28 -11.78 13.41
C GLY A 4 1.99 -10.66 12.41
N PRO A 5 2.70 -9.52 12.54
CA PRO A 5 2.62 -8.43 11.59
C PRO A 5 3.17 -8.86 10.22
N ALA A 6 2.46 -8.52 9.16
CA ALA A 6 2.83 -8.80 7.78
C ALA A 6 2.65 -7.56 6.92
N ALA A 7 3.54 -7.35 5.94
CA ALA A 7 3.39 -6.29 4.97
C ALA A 7 2.08 -6.49 4.17
N PRO A 8 1.30 -5.42 3.92
CA PRO A 8 0.11 -5.52 3.09
C PRO A 8 0.51 -5.83 1.64
N ASN A 9 -0.35 -6.54 0.94
CA ASN A 9 -0.26 -6.73 -0.51
C ASN A 9 -1.55 -6.27 -1.19
N ARG A 10 -1.47 -6.03 -2.49
CA ARG A 10 -2.61 -5.60 -3.33
C ARG A 10 -3.84 -6.50 -3.26
N TYR A 11 -3.67 -7.76 -2.90
CA TYR A 11 -4.74 -8.77 -2.89
C TYR A 11 -5.33 -9.01 -1.49
N GLY A 12 -4.82 -8.35 -0.45
CA GLY A 12 -5.26 -8.57 0.94
C GLY A 12 -5.02 -9.99 1.46
N ILE A 13 -4.17 -10.78 0.79
CA ILE A 13 -3.91 -12.17 1.15
C ILE A 13 -2.98 -12.17 2.36
N ARG A 14 -3.39 -12.83 3.45
CA ARG A 14 -2.52 -12.97 4.63
C ARG A 14 -1.51 -14.09 4.43
N PRO A 15 -0.29 -13.96 4.97
CA PRO A 15 0.71 -15.02 4.88
C PRO A 15 0.24 -16.33 5.55
N GLY A 16 0.72 -17.44 4.99
CA GLY A 16 0.46 -18.77 5.53
C GLY A 16 1.09 -18.97 6.90
N HIS A 17 0.58 -19.93 7.68
CA HIS A 17 1.05 -20.17 9.06
C HIS A 17 2.54 -20.59 9.15
N ARG A 18 3.16 -21.01 8.05
CA ARG A 18 4.57 -21.39 7.96
C ARG A 18 5.50 -20.25 7.57
N TRP A 19 4.96 -19.06 7.32
CA TRP A 19 5.78 -17.91 6.99
C TRP A 19 6.59 -17.50 8.22
N ASP A 20 7.85 -17.15 8.01
CA ASP A 20 8.84 -16.87 9.05
C ASP A 20 8.87 -15.40 9.47
N GLY A 21 8.00 -14.56 8.91
CA GLY A 21 7.87 -13.14 9.26
C GLY A 21 8.86 -12.21 8.57
N VAL A 22 9.80 -12.74 7.78
CA VAL A 22 10.79 -11.94 7.05
C VAL A 22 10.26 -11.63 5.66
N ASP A 23 10.16 -10.33 5.35
CA ASP A 23 9.90 -9.86 4.00
C ASP A 23 11.13 -10.07 3.11
N ARG A 24 10.94 -10.80 2.01
CA ARG A 24 11.98 -11.09 0.99
C ARG A 24 11.60 -10.53 -0.38
N GLY A 25 10.66 -9.59 -0.43
CA GLY A 25 10.26 -8.93 -1.66
C GLY A 25 11.29 -7.94 -2.19
N ASN A 26 11.13 -7.54 -3.44
CA ASN A 26 11.90 -6.49 -4.10
C ASN A 26 11.40 -5.05 -3.79
N GLY A 27 10.47 -4.91 -2.85
CA GLY A 27 9.84 -3.62 -2.52
C GLY A 27 8.76 -3.13 -3.50
N PHE A 28 8.35 -3.93 -4.51
CA PHE A 28 7.34 -3.51 -5.48
C PHE A 28 5.99 -3.16 -4.85
N GLU A 29 5.52 -3.96 -3.88
CA GLU A 29 4.23 -3.72 -3.22
C GLU A 29 4.23 -2.37 -2.47
N GLN A 30 5.35 -2.02 -1.81
CA GLN A 30 5.50 -0.71 -1.17
C GLN A 30 5.43 0.44 -2.19
N GLN A 31 6.23 0.36 -3.26
CA GLN A 31 6.25 1.36 -4.32
C GLN A 31 4.88 1.53 -4.99
N TRP A 32 4.13 0.45 -5.16
CA TRP A 32 2.80 0.49 -5.72
C TRP A 32 1.81 1.28 -4.83
N PHE A 33 1.84 1.06 -3.52
CA PHE A 33 1.01 1.83 -2.58
C PHE A 33 1.39 3.31 -2.57
N GLU A 34 2.68 3.62 -2.59
CA GLU A 34 3.17 5.00 -2.67
C GLU A 34 2.70 5.70 -3.95
N ALA A 35 2.81 5.04 -5.11
CA ALA A 35 2.36 5.60 -6.38
C ALA A 35 0.85 5.91 -6.36
N ARG A 36 0.04 5.02 -5.77
CA ARG A 36 -1.41 5.23 -5.69
C ARG A 36 -1.80 6.33 -4.71
N ASN A 37 -1.06 6.47 -3.60
CA ASN A 37 -1.25 7.59 -2.67
C ASN A 37 -0.89 8.93 -3.32
N LYS A 38 0.18 8.98 -4.14
CA LYS A 38 0.55 10.19 -4.90
C LYS A 38 -0.54 10.62 -5.86
N ILE A 39 -1.17 9.67 -6.57
CA ILE A 39 -2.28 9.96 -7.48
C ILE A 39 -3.46 10.56 -6.70
N LYS A 40 -3.91 9.89 -5.63
CA LYS A 40 -5.01 10.37 -4.80
C LYS A 40 -4.74 11.75 -4.18
N MET A 41 -3.50 11.98 -3.75
CA MET A 41 -3.08 13.27 -3.21
C MET A 41 -3.22 14.37 -4.27
N ARG A 42 -2.76 14.12 -5.50
CA ARG A 42 -2.89 15.09 -6.60
C ARG A 42 -4.35 15.39 -6.92
N GLU A 43 -5.18 14.37 -7.05
CA GLU A 43 -6.63 14.55 -7.28
C GLU A 43 -7.27 15.39 -6.17
N GLY A 44 -6.90 15.15 -4.90
CA GLY A 44 -7.38 15.94 -3.77
C GLY A 44 -6.91 17.40 -3.80
N LEU A 45 -5.67 17.66 -4.23
CA LEU A 45 -5.13 19.01 -4.39
C LEU A 45 -5.80 19.76 -5.54
N GLU A 46 -5.99 19.11 -6.69
CA GLU A 46 -6.69 19.69 -7.85
C GLU A 46 -8.13 20.06 -7.48
N TYR A 47 -8.84 19.18 -6.76
CA TYR A 47 -10.17 19.47 -6.25
C TYR A 47 -10.19 20.65 -5.27
N ALA A 48 -9.23 20.71 -4.34
CA ALA A 48 -9.13 21.80 -3.38
C ALA A 48 -8.87 23.15 -4.07
N TRP A 49 -8.03 23.19 -5.10
CA TRP A 49 -7.78 24.41 -5.88
C TRP A 49 -8.99 24.85 -6.70
N ALA A 50 -9.70 23.92 -7.34
CA ALA A 50 -10.89 24.23 -8.12
C ALA A 50 -12.08 24.71 -7.29
N MET A 51 -12.08 24.46 -5.97
CA MET A 51 -13.12 24.92 -5.04
C MET A 51 -12.79 26.24 -4.36
N ASP A 52 -11.52 26.65 -4.39
CA ASP A 52 -11.06 27.94 -3.85
C ASP A 52 -11.23 29.08 -4.89
N GLU A 53 -11.52 28.74 -6.15
CA GLU A 53 -11.90 29.64 -7.26
C GLU A 53 -13.42 29.67 -7.47
#